data_AF-A0A928DDQ7-F1
#
_entry.id   AF-A0A928DDQ7-F1
#
_cell.length_a   1.000
_cell.length_b   1.000
_cell.length_c   1.000
_cell.angle_alpha   90.00
_cell.angle_beta   90.00
_cell.angle_gamma   90.00
#
_symmetry.space_group_name_H-M   'P 1'
#
loop_
_entity.id
_entity.type
_entity.pdbx_description
1 polymer ?
#
loop_
_entity_poly.entity_id
_entity_poly.type
_entity_poly.pdbx_seq_one_letter_code
_entity_poly.pdbx_strand_id
1 'polypeptide(L)'
;MAVSVKKQRTPEEIRAAWNGARGENIDLFVYGTMMSSRHVKLLLNRDVESEPCTLFNYLKIVPPGAFFFIVRQNGAMVRGRLLKDLSPDEIARLDAFENEGTLYYRVPVVVRNSDGLRRRCQTYVGNVPALQRSFAKEIHFEDRYSQYIERKIEQVLEEELTPETPAAGNLLARQALQELMSLEKDSLLESHFDGDYICNYIMSQTFRETRPPQLNRLFENPLIRPYADHYMEFICRHIIFNQIASRVRTDFPDAVRVSRKYFRHGISILLSLMYCNRFRSRISELLKERELDRAVPGRSYREYAEGAILVAQKIYDKAIMRAKASYLESNWYSTPTPLGAELEFSSLGVRAVYADVGEDPLFDSFYWFNDFDLQRRLWRLGGHVDAHRTITPGGQARYRGFLEYALGRFNIGADLSRPLFDCPWAMSRVINEAVKFCGLPPHSLHISMEMPRLSGRPMITENRHKESDLACLLLLGGDLHHDEEGVLREWRIFNNELDTNSQNSLNFLDRKHHYSRANDEDSGSDVMEYKFLRLHSGNQDYAKVIAALKGYQFASGGRPITIIRQGQPELPEQTFLREWAKHPQALSEAEIEHFIEKVEQGIKLEFNSVSLDKRNRKLLDNILSTLKERNQYVAKG
;
A
#
# COMPACT_ATOMS: atom_id res chain seq x y z
N MET A 1 -55.30 -45.40 12.88
CA MET A 1 -54.19 -45.97 13.68
C MET A 1 -53.43 -46.95 12.80
N ALA A 2 -52.17 -46.65 12.46
CA ALA A 2 -51.26 -47.58 11.82
C ALA A 2 -49.86 -47.34 12.40
N VAL A 3 -49.32 -48.41 12.96
CA VAL A 3 -48.09 -48.47 13.77
C VAL A 3 -46.87 -48.26 12.87
N SER A 4 -46.03 -47.27 13.18
CA SER A 4 -44.72 -47.10 12.53
C SER A 4 -43.65 -47.85 13.33
N VAL A 5 -43.15 -48.92 12.72
CA VAL A 5 -42.13 -49.84 13.23
C VAL A 5 -40.78 -49.12 13.31
N LYS A 6 -40.16 -49.11 14.50
CA LYS A 6 -38.76 -48.68 14.69
C LYS A 6 -37.84 -49.65 13.95
N LYS A 7 -37.24 -49.21 12.84
CA LYS A 7 -36.18 -49.95 12.14
C LYS A 7 -34.94 -50.02 13.04
N GLN A 8 -34.67 -51.18 13.63
CA GLN A 8 -33.42 -51.46 14.33
C GLN A 8 -32.28 -51.54 13.31
N ARG A 9 -31.21 -50.78 13.56
CA ARG A 9 -30.00 -50.81 12.72
C ARG A 9 -29.33 -52.16 12.79
N THR A 10 -28.84 -52.66 11.66
CA THR A 10 -28.14 -53.95 11.62
C THR A 10 -26.75 -53.82 12.28
N PRO A 11 -26.17 -54.92 12.80
CA PRO A 11 -24.82 -54.93 13.35
C PRO A 11 -23.74 -54.46 12.36
N GLU A 12 -23.99 -54.61 11.05
CA GLU A 12 -23.15 -54.13 9.96
C GLU A 12 -23.24 -52.60 9.78
N GLU A 13 -24.42 -51.99 9.94
CA GLU A 13 -24.57 -50.52 9.95
C GLU A 13 -23.92 -49.88 11.18
N ILE A 14 -23.94 -50.58 12.32
CA ILE A 14 -23.24 -50.16 13.55
C ILE A 14 -21.72 -50.33 13.39
N ARG A 15 -21.26 -51.41 12.73
CA ARG A 15 -19.86 -51.61 12.37
C ARG A 15 -19.37 -50.63 11.31
N ALA A 16 -20.18 -50.24 10.32
CA ALA A 16 -19.84 -49.20 9.36
C ALA A 16 -19.74 -47.83 10.03
N ALA A 17 -20.62 -47.53 10.99
CA ALA A 17 -20.53 -46.33 11.82
C ALA A 17 -19.37 -46.35 12.84
N TRP A 18 -18.81 -47.53 13.15
CA TRP A 18 -17.60 -47.70 13.96
C TRP A 18 -16.32 -47.69 13.10
N ASN A 19 -16.36 -48.28 11.91
CA ASN A 19 -15.23 -48.37 10.97
C ASN A 19 -15.01 -47.08 10.17
N GLY A 20 -16.04 -46.23 10.02
CA GLY A 20 -15.88 -44.86 9.50
C GLY A 20 -15.03 -43.94 10.39
N ALA A 21 -14.68 -44.38 11.61
CA ALA A 21 -13.74 -43.68 12.49
C ALA A 21 -12.26 -44.08 12.27
N ARG A 22 -11.98 -44.96 11.29
CA ARG A 22 -10.63 -45.29 10.80
C ARG A 22 -10.35 -44.76 9.39
N GLY A 23 -11.25 -43.93 8.85
CA GLY A 23 -10.92 -43.14 7.67
C GLY A 23 -9.90 -42.07 8.08
N GLU A 24 -8.83 -41.91 7.30
CA GLU A 24 -7.86 -40.82 7.47
C GLU A 24 -8.53 -39.43 7.34
N ASN A 25 -9.76 -39.39 6.83
CA ASN A 25 -10.51 -38.16 6.60
C ASN A 25 -11.53 -37.85 7.71
N ILE A 26 -11.67 -36.56 8.02
CA ILE A 26 -12.46 -36.01 9.12
C ILE A 26 -13.54 -35.09 8.56
N ASP A 27 -14.78 -35.29 8.99
CA ASP A 27 -15.86 -34.33 8.74
C ASP A 27 -15.86 -33.23 9.81
N LEU A 28 -16.00 -31.98 9.40
CA LEU A 28 -15.96 -30.80 10.29
C LEU A 28 -17.22 -29.94 10.17
N PHE A 29 -17.95 -29.77 11.26
CA PHE A 29 -19.06 -28.84 11.37
C PHE A 29 -18.57 -27.41 11.62
N VAL A 30 -18.98 -26.48 10.77
CA VAL A 30 -18.64 -25.06 10.87
C VAL A 30 -19.89 -24.19 10.94
N TYR A 31 -19.82 -23.09 11.70
CA TYR A 31 -20.97 -22.25 12.03
C TYR A 31 -20.66 -20.74 12.05
N GLY A 32 -19.43 -20.37 11.69
CA GLY A 32 -18.90 -19.00 11.77
C GLY A 32 -18.16 -18.60 10.50
N THR A 33 -16.91 -18.18 10.63
CA THR A 33 -16.08 -17.64 9.54
C THR A 33 -15.94 -18.60 8.35
N MET A 34 -15.86 -19.90 8.61
CA MET A 34 -15.79 -20.95 7.59
C MET A 34 -17.14 -21.29 6.92
N MET A 35 -18.22 -20.53 7.17
CA MET A 35 -19.48 -20.69 6.42
C MET A 35 -19.34 -20.25 4.96
N SER A 36 -18.40 -19.36 4.65
CA SER A 36 -18.10 -18.91 3.29
C SER A 36 -17.24 -19.94 2.56
N SER A 37 -17.70 -20.42 1.39
CA SER A 37 -16.89 -21.30 0.53
C SER A 37 -15.59 -20.62 0.08
N ARG A 38 -15.60 -19.30 -0.12
CA ARG A 38 -14.39 -18.52 -0.41
C ARG A 38 -13.34 -18.62 0.70
N HIS A 39 -13.74 -18.50 1.97
CA HIS A 39 -12.80 -18.59 3.09
C HIS A 39 -12.21 -20.00 3.23
N VAL A 40 -13.04 -21.03 3.03
CA VAL A 40 -12.59 -22.42 3.05
C VAL A 40 -11.61 -22.69 1.91
N LYS A 41 -11.90 -22.19 0.70
CA LYS A 41 -10.98 -22.27 -0.43
C LYS A 41 -9.64 -21.59 -0.15
N LEU A 42 -9.64 -20.41 0.48
CA LEU A 42 -8.40 -19.73 0.89
C LEU A 42 -7.59 -20.48 1.95
N LEU A 43 -8.24 -21.20 2.86
CA LEU A 43 -7.57 -21.95 3.92
C LEU A 43 -7.05 -23.32 3.44
N LEU A 44 -7.81 -23.99 2.60
CA LEU A 44 -7.56 -25.38 2.19
C LEU A 44 -7.05 -25.51 0.75
N ASN A 45 -7.04 -24.42 -0.02
CA ASN A 45 -6.62 -24.37 -1.42
C ASN A 45 -7.40 -25.30 -2.37
N ARG A 46 -8.66 -25.60 -2.03
CA ARG A 46 -9.59 -26.33 -2.90
C ARG A 46 -11.03 -26.03 -2.55
N ASP A 47 -11.92 -26.32 -3.47
CA ASP A 47 -13.34 -26.37 -3.18
C ASP A 47 -13.66 -27.65 -2.39
N VAL A 48 -14.33 -27.48 -1.24
CA VAL A 48 -14.68 -28.58 -0.33
C VAL A 48 -16.17 -28.82 -0.42
N GLU A 49 -16.56 -30.08 -0.63
CA GLU A 49 -17.96 -30.47 -0.58
C GLU A 49 -18.53 -30.15 0.81
N SER A 50 -19.68 -29.48 0.82
CA SER A 50 -20.34 -29.15 2.08
C SER A 50 -21.85 -29.25 1.99
N GLU A 51 -22.47 -29.68 3.08
CA GLU A 51 -23.93 -29.78 3.19
C GLU A 51 -24.46 -29.01 4.40
N PRO A 52 -25.66 -28.41 4.31
CA PRO A 52 -26.28 -27.74 5.45
C PRO A 52 -26.66 -28.75 6.53
N CYS A 53 -26.35 -28.42 7.79
CA CYS A 53 -26.70 -29.27 8.92
C CYS A 53 -26.94 -28.46 10.20
N THR A 54 -27.57 -29.11 11.19
CA THR A 54 -27.93 -28.53 12.48
C THR A 54 -27.26 -29.30 13.61
N LEU A 55 -26.54 -28.57 14.47
CA LEU A 55 -25.98 -29.06 15.72
C LEU A 55 -26.95 -28.78 16.87
N PHE A 56 -27.25 -29.80 17.68
CA PHE A 56 -28.17 -29.69 18.82
C PHE A 56 -27.40 -29.63 20.14
N ASN A 57 -28.01 -29.01 21.16
CA ASN A 57 -27.47 -28.80 22.50
C ASN A 57 -26.27 -27.85 22.56
N TYR A 58 -26.19 -26.94 21.59
CA TYR A 58 -25.21 -25.86 21.56
C TYR A 58 -25.93 -24.55 21.28
N LEU A 59 -25.47 -23.47 21.93
CA LEU A 59 -25.89 -22.11 21.65
C LEU A 59 -24.76 -21.40 20.90
N LYS A 60 -25.08 -20.79 19.76
CA LYS A 60 -24.18 -19.86 19.07
C LYS A 60 -24.26 -18.50 19.75
N ILE A 61 -23.12 -18.03 20.23
CA ILE A 61 -22.97 -16.69 20.79
C ILE A 61 -22.29 -15.81 19.74
N VAL A 62 -22.88 -14.66 19.49
CA VAL A 62 -22.38 -13.63 18.57
C VAL A 62 -22.22 -12.34 19.36
N PRO A 63 -21.09 -12.14 20.04
CA PRO A 63 -20.84 -10.87 20.71
C PRO A 63 -20.67 -9.77 19.64
N PRO A 64 -21.11 -8.53 19.89
CA PRO A 64 -20.83 -7.41 19.01
C PRO A 64 -19.32 -7.25 18.83
N GLY A 65 -18.85 -7.32 17.58
CA GLY A 65 -17.44 -7.22 17.24
C GLY A 65 -16.58 -8.21 18.01
N ALA A 66 -16.82 -9.51 17.91
CA ALA A 66 -15.92 -10.54 18.42
C ALA A 66 -16.08 -11.85 17.65
N PHE A 67 -15.23 -12.84 17.94
CA PHE A 67 -15.31 -14.14 17.31
C PHE A 67 -16.63 -14.86 17.62
N PHE A 68 -17.20 -15.54 16.62
CA PHE A 68 -18.34 -16.41 16.83
C PHE A 68 -17.89 -17.68 17.55
N PHE A 69 -18.59 -18.06 18.60
CA PHE A 69 -18.32 -19.33 19.26
C PHE A 69 -19.61 -20.02 19.69
N ILE A 70 -19.53 -21.33 19.86
CA ILE A 70 -20.59 -22.11 20.46
C ILE A 70 -20.21 -22.53 21.88
N VAL A 71 -21.21 -22.64 22.74
CA VAL A 71 -21.10 -23.25 24.07
C VAL A 71 -22.19 -24.31 24.23
N ARG A 72 -21.95 -25.30 25.09
CA ARG A 72 -22.97 -26.32 25.38
C ARG A 72 -24.16 -25.69 26.10
N GLN A 73 -25.35 -25.89 25.54
CA GLN A 73 -26.60 -25.47 26.15
C GLN A 73 -27.72 -26.42 25.71
N ASN A 74 -28.28 -27.15 26.66
CA ASN A 74 -29.34 -28.12 26.38
C ASN A 74 -30.57 -27.44 25.77
N GLY A 75 -31.13 -28.04 24.72
CA GLY A 75 -32.30 -27.53 24.02
C GLY A 75 -32.02 -26.44 22.97
N ALA A 76 -30.82 -25.86 22.93
CA ALA A 76 -30.42 -24.93 21.89
C ALA A 76 -30.00 -25.66 20.60
N MET A 77 -30.03 -24.94 19.46
CA MET A 77 -29.57 -25.46 18.18
C MET A 77 -28.78 -24.42 17.38
N VAL A 78 -27.81 -24.89 16.61
CA VAL A 78 -26.96 -24.07 15.74
C VAL A 78 -27.06 -24.59 14.32
N ARG A 79 -27.44 -23.72 13.39
CA ARG A 79 -27.38 -24.01 11.95
C ARG A 79 -25.97 -23.71 11.43
N GLY A 80 -25.46 -24.59 10.59
CA GLY A 80 -24.14 -24.47 9.97
C GLY A 80 -24.04 -25.36 8.74
N ARG A 81 -22.81 -25.71 8.38
CA ARG A 81 -22.52 -26.65 7.30
C ARG A 81 -21.48 -27.68 7.73
N LEU A 82 -21.55 -28.86 7.14
CA LEU A 82 -20.60 -29.94 7.33
C LEU A 82 -19.63 -29.92 6.16
N LEU A 83 -18.35 -29.64 6.43
CA LEU A 83 -17.27 -29.83 5.47
C LEU A 83 -16.89 -31.32 5.49
N LYS A 84 -16.93 -31.98 4.33
CA LYS A 84 -16.69 -33.42 4.24
C LYS A 84 -15.26 -33.74 3.84
N ASP A 85 -14.80 -34.91 4.25
CA ASP A 85 -13.57 -35.54 3.78
C ASP A 85 -12.33 -34.62 3.87
N LEU A 86 -12.06 -34.09 5.07
CA LEU A 86 -10.86 -33.30 5.32
C LEU A 86 -9.70 -34.21 5.74
N SER A 87 -8.58 -34.11 5.05
CA SER A 87 -7.35 -34.82 5.40
C SER A 87 -6.77 -34.33 6.74
N PRO A 88 -5.90 -35.11 7.40
CA PRO A 88 -5.26 -34.71 8.65
C PRO A 88 -4.48 -33.39 8.55
N ASP A 89 -3.84 -33.14 7.40
CA ASP A 89 -3.08 -31.90 7.14
C ASP A 89 -3.98 -30.68 6.96
N GLU A 90 -5.16 -30.86 6.38
CA GLU A 90 -6.17 -29.79 6.28
C GLU A 90 -6.75 -29.45 7.65
N ILE A 91 -6.99 -30.48 8.45
CA ILE A 91 -7.45 -30.38 9.84
C ILE A 91 -6.42 -29.65 10.72
N ALA A 92 -5.12 -29.96 10.57
CA ALA A 92 -4.05 -29.25 11.26
C ALA A 92 -3.96 -27.76 10.84
N ARG A 93 -4.17 -27.46 9.55
CA ARG A 93 -4.26 -26.07 9.07
C ARG A 93 -5.43 -25.32 9.69
N LEU A 94 -6.60 -25.96 9.80
CA LEU A 94 -7.76 -25.37 10.44
C LEU A 94 -7.55 -25.18 11.95
N ASP A 95 -6.83 -26.08 12.63
CA ASP A 95 -6.46 -25.91 14.04
C ASP A 95 -5.58 -24.69 14.24
N ALA A 96 -4.56 -24.53 13.40
CA ALA A 96 -3.66 -23.39 13.45
C ALA A 96 -4.40 -22.06 13.20
N PHE A 97 -5.33 -22.03 12.24
CA PHE A 97 -6.18 -20.87 11.98
C PHE A 97 -7.15 -20.57 13.13
N GLU A 98 -7.80 -21.60 13.68
CA GLU A 98 -8.72 -21.43 14.80
C GLU A 98 -8.00 -21.18 16.14
N ASN A 99 -6.68 -21.36 16.19
CA ASN A 99 -5.87 -21.30 17.41
C ASN A 99 -6.39 -22.29 18.46
N GLU A 100 -6.51 -23.55 18.02
CA GLU A 100 -6.93 -24.69 18.82
C GLU A 100 -6.05 -24.85 20.07
N GLY A 101 -6.65 -25.21 21.20
CA GLY A 101 -6.01 -25.29 22.51
C GLY A 101 -5.91 -23.95 23.24
N THR A 102 -6.07 -22.83 22.55
CA THR A 102 -6.07 -21.48 23.15
C THR A 102 -7.43 -20.80 23.06
N LEU A 103 -7.91 -20.49 21.85
CA LEU A 103 -9.17 -19.78 21.63
C LEU A 103 -10.36 -20.73 21.46
N TYR A 104 -10.12 -21.90 20.85
CA TYR A 104 -11.12 -22.92 20.62
C TYR A 104 -10.58 -24.29 21.03
N TYR A 105 -11.49 -25.20 21.33
CA TYR A 105 -11.19 -26.62 21.52
C TYR A 105 -11.90 -27.42 20.44
N ARG A 106 -11.18 -28.30 19.76
CA ARG A 106 -11.81 -29.20 18.80
C ARG A 106 -12.42 -30.40 19.52
N VAL A 107 -13.70 -30.62 19.32
CA VAL A 107 -14.45 -31.69 20.00
C VAL A 107 -15.31 -32.50 19.04
N PRO A 108 -15.50 -33.80 19.28
CA PRO A 108 -16.45 -34.61 18.51
C PRO A 108 -17.89 -34.24 18.86
N VAL A 109 -18.73 -34.11 17.84
CA VAL A 109 -20.15 -33.79 17.94
C VAL A 109 -21.00 -34.63 16.97
N VAL A 110 -22.32 -34.56 17.15
CA VAL A 110 -23.29 -35.19 16.24
C VAL A 110 -24.22 -34.12 15.69
N VAL A 111 -24.23 -33.98 14.37
CA VAL A 111 -25.10 -33.06 13.64
C VAL A 111 -26.23 -33.81 12.94
N ARG A 112 -27.26 -33.08 12.50
CA ARG A 112 -28.30 -33.62 11.61
C ARG A 112 -28.31 -32.88 10.29
N ASN A 113 -28.30 -33.60 9.18
CA ASN A 113 -28.45 -33.01 7.85
C ASN A 113 -29.91 -32.57 7.59
N SER A 114 -30.19 -32.03 6.40
CA SER A 114 -31.54 -31.63 5.97
C SER A 114 -32.59 -32.74 6.08
N ASP A 115 -32.17 -33.99 5.93
CA ASP A 115 -33.04 -35.18 5.97
C ASP A 115 -33.23 -35.74 7.40
N GLY A 116 -32.66 -35.06 8.41
CA GLY A 116 -32.73 -35.47 9.81
C GLY A 116 -31.78 -36.62 10.18
N LEU A 117 -30.93 -37.08 9.27
CA LEU A 117 -29.95 -38.14 9.51
C LEU A 117 -28.82 -37.64 10.40
N ARG A 118 -28.45 -38.45 11.40
CA ARG A 118 -27.36 -38.14 12.34
C ARG A 118 -26.00 -38.45 11.72
N ARG A 119 -25.09 -37.48 11.71
CA ARG A 119 -23.69 -37.62 11.27
C ARG A 119 -22.74 -37.27 12.42
N ARG A 120 -21.71 -38.11 12.63
CA ARG A 120 -20.62 -37.83 13.58
C ARG A 120 -19.57 -36.98 12.86
N CYS A 121 -19.09 -35.94 13.50
CA CYS A 121 -18.10 -35.03 12.96
C CYS A 121 -17.38 -34.33 14.11
N GLN A 122 -16.42 -33.48 13.81
CA GLN A 122 -15.76 -32.60 14.78
C GLN A 122 -16.26 -31.16 14.63
N THR A 123 -16.07 -30.33 15.65
CA THR A 123 -16.32 -28.89 15.57
C THR A 123 -15.45 -28.14 16.57
N TYR A 124 -15.28 -26.84 16.37
CA TYR A 124 -14.58 -25.97 17.30
C TYR A 124 -15.55 -25.39 18.32
N VAL A 125 -15.25 -25.50 19.62
CA VAL A 125 -16.05 -24.92 20.71
C VAL A 125 -15.22 -23.84 21.39
N GLY A 126 -15.81 -22.67 21.67
CA GLY A 126 -15.04 -21.53 22.16
C GLY A 126 -14.54 -21.70 23.60
N ASN A 127 -13.30 -21.30 23.85
CA ASN A 127 -12.75 -21.14 25.18
C ASN A 127 -13.20 -19.78 25.75
N VAL A 128 -14.33 -19.76 26.47
CA VAL A 128 -14.98 -18.52 26.93
C VAL A 128 -14.04 -17.57 27.69
N PRO A 129 -13.23 -18.02 28.66
CA PRO A 129 -12.24 -17.15 29.33
C PRO A 129 -11.22 -16.50 28.39
N ALA A 130 -10.76 -17.21 27.35
CA ALA A 130 -9.80 -16.67 26.39
C ALA A 130 -10.49 -15.68 25.43
N LEU A 131 -11.68 -16.02 24.95
CA LEU A 131 -12.47 -15.21 24.04
C LEU A 131 -13.00 -13.93 24.70
N GLN A 132 -13.25 -13.93 26.02
CA GLN A 132 -13.64 -12.73 26.78
C GLN A 132 -12.66 -11.56 26.59
N ARG A 133 -11.36 -11.83 26.40
CA ARG A 133 -10.34 -10.80 26.16
C ARG A 133 -10.47 -10.13 24.78
N SER A 134 -11.21 -10.74 23.86
CA SER A 134 -11.47 -10.24 22.51
C SER A 134 -12.85 -9.58 22.37
N PHE A 135 -13.68 -9.58 23.42
CA PHE A 135 -14.98 -8.92 23.37
C PHE A 135 -14.79 -7.40 23.24
N ALA A 136 -15.62 -6.77 22.39
CA ALA A 136 -15.57 -5.35 22.00
C ALA A 136 -14.49 -4.95 20.97
N LYS A 137 -13.87 -5.90 20.24
CA LYS A 137 -12.99 -5.61 19.10
C LYS A 137 -13.44 -6.37 17.86
N GLU A 138 -14.00 -5.65 16.88
CA GLU A 138 -14.41 -6.26 15.62
C GLU A 138 -13.18 -6.83 14.88
N ILE A 139 -13.12 -8.15 14.75
CA ILE A 139 -12.03 -8.85 14.06
C ILE A 139 -12.58 -9.40 12.75
N HIS A 140 -12.16 -8.81 11.63
CA HIS A 140 -12.54 -9.30 10.31
C HIS A 140 -11.72 -10.54 9.92
N PHE A 141 -12.25 -11.32 8.98
CA PHE A 141 -11.58 -12.53 8.49
C PHE A 141 -10.20 -12.19 7.92
N GLU A 142 -10.09 -11.11 7.16
CA GLU A 142 -8.85 -10.64 6.54
C GLU A 142 -7.77 -10.35 7.57
N ASP A 143 -8.12 -9.72 8.68
CA ASP A 143 -7.17 -9.41 9.76
C ASP A 143 -6.67 -10.71 10.42
N ARG A 144 -7.58 -11.65 10.69
CA ARG A 144 -7.24 -12.96 11.27
C ARG A 144 -6.41 -13.81 10.31
N TYR A 145 -6.79 -13.83 9.03
CA TYR A 145 -6.08 -14.57 7.99
C TYR A 145 -4.69 -13.99 7.79
N SER A 146 -4.55 -12.65 7.79
CA SER A 146 -3.24 -11.99 7.72
C SER A 146 -2.34 -12.44 8.87
N GLN A 147 -2.84 -12.39 10.10
CA GLN A 147 -2.09 -12.83 11.28
C GLN A 147 -1.70 -14.31 11.22
N TYR A 148 -2.58 -15.17 10.69
CA TYR A 148 -2.28 -16.59 10.51
C TYR A 148 -1.14 -16.80 9.51
N ILE A 149 -1.19 -16.14 8.34
CA ILE A 149 -0.14 -16.24 7.32
C ILE A 149 1.17 -15.63 7.83
N GLU A 150 1.13 -14.49 8.52
CA GLU A 150 2.31 -13.88 9.12
C GLU A 150 3.00 -14.83 10.12
N ARG A 151 2.23 -15.50 11.00
CA ARG A 151 2.79 -16.52 11.92
C ARG A 151 3.40 -17.71 11.18
N LYS A 152 2.75 -18.17 10.11
CA LYS A 152 3.27 -19.27 9.29
C LYS A 152 4.58 -18.88 8.61
N ILE A 153 4.64 -17.67 8.05
CA ILE A 153 5.86 -17.09 7.47
C ILE A 153 6.97 -17.00 8.53
N GLU A 154 6.63 -16.53 9.73
CA GLU A 154 7.57 -16.41 10.84
C GLU A 154 8.12 -17.77 11.27
N GLN A 155 7.29 -18.81 11.35
CA GLN A 155 7.72 -20.18 11.65
C GLN A 155 8.69 -20.71 10.59
N VAL A 156 8.37 -20.58 9.30
CA VAL A 156 9.26 -21.01 8.22
C VAL A 156 10.60 -20.26 8.28
N LEU A 157 10.55 -18.95 8.53
CA LEU A 157 11.77 -18.15 8.67
C LEU A 157 12.61 -18.58 9.89
N GLU A 158 11.97 -18.98 10.99
CA GLU A 158 12.64 -19.54 12.16
C GLU A 158 13.27 -20.91 11.90
N GLU A 159 12.65 -21.76 11.07
CA GLU A 159 13.20 -23.06 10.67
C GLU A 159 14.42 -22.93 9.75
N GLU A 160 14.44 -21.91 8.88
CA GLU A 160 15.59 -21.60 8.03
C GLU A 160 16.77 -21.00 8.82
N LEU A 161 16.54 -20.50 10.02
CA LEU A 161 17.58 -20.08 10.95
C LEU A 161 18.22 -21.32 11.61
N THR A 162 19.38 -21.75 11.10
CA THR A 162 20.14 -22.86 11.71
C THR A 162 20.50 -22.57 13.18
N PRO A 163 20.65 -23.59 14.05
CA PRO A 163 21.07 -23.40 15.46
C PRO A 163 22.43 -22.69 15.60
N GLU A 164 23.28 -22.80 14.58
CA GLU A 164 24.59 -22.14 14.47
C GLU A 164 24.47 -20.65 14.14
N THR A 165 23.30 -20.21 13.66
CA THR A 165 23.02 -18.81 13.38
C THR A 165 22.87 -18.05 14.69
N PRO A 166 23.55 -16.91 14.91
CA PRO A 166 23.44 -16.14 16.15
C PRO A 166 22.01 -15.63 16.46
N ALA A 167 21.07 -15.75 15.52
CA ALA A 167 19.67 -15.37 15.67
C ALA A 167 18.77 -16.48 16.27
N ALA A 168 19.22 -17.74 16.30
CA ALA A 168 18.39 -18.88 16.70
C ALA A 168 17.92 -18.84 18.17
N GLY A 169 18.51 -17.97 19.03
CA GLY A 169 18.06 -17.74 20.42
C GLY A 169 17.88 -16.28 20.82
N ASN A 170 18.15 -15.31 19.93
CA ASN A 170 18.10 -13.88 20.23
C ASN A 170 16.88 -13.23 19.55
N LEU A 171 15.88 -12.84 20.35
CA LEU A 171 14.64 -12.23 19.87
C LEU A 171 14.88 -10.98 18.99
N LEU A 172 15.85 -10.13 19.36
CA LEU A 172 16.14 -8.91 18.60
C LEU A 172 16.76 -9.23 17.24
N ALA A 173 17.67 -10.21 17.20
CA ALA A 173 18.28 -10.67 15.96
C ALA A 173 17.25 -11.30 14.99
N ARG A 174 16.24 -11.99 15.52
CA ARG A 174 15.10 -12.49 14.71
C ARG A 174 14.26 -11.36 14.16
N GLN A 175 13.93 -10.35 14.99
CA GLN A 175 13.21 -9.16 14.54
C GLN A 175 13.98 -8.40 13.45
N ALA A 176 15.29 -8.30 13.58
CA ALA A 176 16.15 -7.71 12.56
C ALA A 176 16.08 -8.49 11.25
N LEU A 177 16.19 -9.82 11.28
CA LEU A 177 16.05 -10.62 10.07
C LEU A 177 14.68 -10.44 9.40
N GLN A 178 13.60 -10.49 10.19
CA GLN A 178 12.24 -10.25 9.68
C GLN A 178 12.09 -8.87 9.02
N GLU A 179 12.68 -7.84 9.63
CA GLU A 179 12.68 -6.49 9.04
C GLU A 179 13.43 -6.45 7.71
N LEU A 180 14.60 -7.11 7.64
CA LEU A 180 15.42 -7.21 6.44
C LEU A 180 14.73 -7.95 5.29
N MET A 181 13.71 -8.76 5.59
CA MET A 181 12.92 -9.55 4.63
C MET A 181 11.45 -9.09 4.55
N SER A 182 11.18 -7.86 5.01
CA SER A 182 9.80 -7.37 5.15
C SER A 182 9.08 -7.22 3.81
N LEU A 183 9.78 -6.89 2.72
CA LEU A 183 9.20 -6.84 1.37
C LEU A 183 8.71 -8.23 0.95
N GLU A 184 9.56 -9.25 1.05
CA GLU A 184 9.23 -10.63 0.68
C GLU A 184 8.07 -11.17 1.54
N LYS A 185 8.09 -10.91 2.85
CA LYS A 185 6.97 -11.23 3.74
C LYS A 185 5.67 -10.57 3.25
N ASP A 186 5.72 -9.30 2.85
CA ASP A 186 4.57 -8.55 2.36
C ASP A 186 4.02 -9.12 1.05
N SER A 187 4.91 -9.43 0.10
CA SER A 187 4.59 -10.04 -1.19
C SER A 187 3.96 -11.42 -1.06
N LEU A 188 4.50 -12.28 -0.18
CA LEU A 188 3.91 -13.59 0.12
C LEU A 188 2.52 -13.43 0.73
N LEU A 189 2.32 -12.44 1.61
CA LEU A 189 1.01 -12.18 2.19
C LEU A 189 -0.02 -11.71 1.14
N GLU A 190 0.35 -10.79 0.24
CA GLU A 190 -0.55 -10.34 -0.85
C GLU A 190 -0.88 -11.46 -1.84
N SER A 191 0.10 -12.25 -2.28
CA SER A 191 -0.11 -13.37 -3.21
C SER A 191 -1.10 -14.41 -2.65
N HIS A 192 -1.05 -14.68 -1.34
CA HIS A 192 -2.08 -15.47 -0.66
C HIS A 192 -3.48 -14.86 -0.71
N PHE A 193 -3.61 -13.54 -0.58
CA PHE A 193 -4.90 -12.84 -0.70
C PHE A 193 -5.43 -12.80 -2.13
N ASP A 194 -4.54 -12.83 -3.11
CA ASP A 194 -4.87 -12.90 -4.54
C ASP A 194 -5.26 -14.30 -5.01
N GLY A 195 -5.03 -15.31 -4.16
CA GLY A 195 -5.51 -16.68 -4.37
C GLY A 195 -4.42 -17.64 -4.82
N ASP A 196 -3.17 -17.21 -4.83
CA ASP A 196 -2.03 -18.07 -5.14
C ASP A 196 -1.75 -19.03 -3.98
N TYR A 197 -1.33 -20.24 -4.34
CA TYR A 197 -0.89 -21.22 -3.36
C TYR A 197 0.57 -21.00 -2.99
N ILE A 198 0.82 -20.62 -1.74
CA ILE A 198 2.16 -20.49 -1.19
C ILE A 198 2.38 -21.59 -0.14
N CYS A 199 3.20 -22.57 -0.50
CA CYS A 199 3.64 -23.63 0.40
C CYS A 199 4.94 -23.25 1.14
N ASN A 200 5.31 -24.04 2.15
CA ASN A 200 6.54 -23.82 2.92
C ASN A 200 7.78 -23.83 2.01
N TYR A 201 7.80 -24.67 0.97
CA TYR A 201 8.91 -24.69 0.00
C TYR A 201 9.09 -23.34 -0.71
N ILE A 202 8.01 -22.72 -1.19
CA ILE A 202 8.07 -21.40 -1.87
C ILE A 202 8.53 -20.31 -0.89
N MET A 203 8.03 -20.35 0.36
CA MET A 203 8.48 -19.43 1.41
C MET A 203 9.97 -19.59 1.70
N SER A 204 10.42 -20.81 1.99
CA SER A 204 11.84 -21.14 2.21
C SER A 204 12.72 -20.72 1.03
N GLN A 205 12.31 -21.00 -0.20
CA GLN A 205 13.06 -20.62 -1.39
C GLN A 205 13.20 -19.10 -1.50
N THR A 206 12.09 -18.37 -1.36
CA THR A 206 12.08 -16.89 -1.36
C THR A 206 13.06 -16.34 -0.32
N PHE A 207 13.06 -16.92 0.89
CA PHE A 207 13.95 -16.50 1.97
C PHE A 207 15.42 -16.84 1.73
N ARG A 208 15.74 -17.99 1.12
CA ARG A 208 17.13 -18.37 0.81
C ARG A 208 17.76 -17.50 -0.28
N GLU A 209 16.95 -17.10 -1.26
CA GLU A 209 17.35 -16.20 -2.34
C GLU A 209 17.54 -14.76 -1.84
N THR A 210 16.84 -14.38 -0.77
CA THR A 210 16.90 -13.05 -0.17
C THR A 210 18.03 -12.96 0.84
N ARG A 211 19.20 -12.45 0.40
CA ARG A 211 20.34 -12.25 1.29
C ARG A 211 20.65 -10.76 1.47
N PRO A 212 20.66 -10.25 2.72
CA PRO A 212 21.12 -8.89 2.99
C PRO A 212 22.57 -8.68 2.53
N PRO A 213 22.96 -7.44 2.20
CA PRO A 213 24.29 -7.14 1.70
C PRO A 213 25.38 -7.42 2.76
N GLN A 214 26.54 -7.87 2.30
CA GLN A 214 27.72 -8.02 3.15
C GLN A 214 28.47 -6.68 3.24
N LEU A 215 28.12 -5.87 4.23
CA LEU A 215 28.65 -4.50 4.39
C LEU A 215 30.18 -4.43 4.39
N ASN A 216 30.89 -5.38 4.99
CA ASN A 216 32.36 -5.38 4.98
C ASN A 216 32.93 -5.35 3.56
N ARG A 217 32.39 -6.18 2.65
CA ARG A 217 32.80 -6.19 1.24
C ARG A 217 32.40 -4.90 0.53
N LEU A 218 31.25 -4.34 0.89
CA LEU A 218 30.77 -3.09 0.30
C LEU A 218 31.69 -1.92 0.66
N PHE A 219 32.10 -1.84 1.93
CA PHE A 219 32.96 -0.77 2.45
C PHE A 219 34.44 -0.90 2.06
N GLU A 220 34.87 -2.08 1.61
CA GLU A 220 36.19 -2.27 0.99
C GLU A 220 36.30 -1.56 -0.38
N ASN A 221 35.18 -1.26 -1.04
CA ASN A 221 35.18 -0.55 -2.31
C ASN A 221 35.47 0.96 -2.11
N PRO A 222 36.60 1.49 -2.61
CA PRO A 222 36.97 2.90 -2.43
C PRO A 222 36.00 3.86 -3.11
N LEU A 223 35.28 3.43 -4.15
CA LEU A 223 34.30 4.25 -4.86
C LEU A 223 33.01 4.48 -4.06
N ILE A 224 32.69 3.58 -3.12
CA ILE A 224 31.46 3.65 -2.30
C ILE A 224 31.70 4.46 -1.03
N ARG A 225 32.93 4.41 -0.51
CA ARG A 225 33.31 4.97 0.79
C ARG A 225 32.85 6.42 1.03
N PRO A 226 32.90 7.35 0.05
CA PRO A 226 32.42 8.72 0.25
C PRO A 226 30.93 8.82 0.62
N TYR A 227 30.12 7.85 0.17
CA TYR A 227 28.65 7.88 0.31
C TYR A 227 28.14 6.96 1.43
N ALA A 228 29.00 6.08 1.95
CA ALA A 228 28.60 4.98 2.82
C ALA A 228 27.85 5.46 4.08
N ASP A 229 28.31 6.53 4.72
CA ASP A 229 27.67 7.10 5.92
C ASP A 229 26.24 7.57 5.62
N HIS A 230 26.06 8.29 4.51
CA HIS A 230 24.76 8.79 4.07
C HIS A 230 23.77 7.66 3.76
N TYR A 231 24.23 6.61 3.08
CA TYR A 231 23.41 5.41 2.85
C TYR A 231 23.02 4.72 4.16
N MET A 232 23.96 4.54 5.10
CA MET A 232 23.66 3.87 6.37
C MET A 232 22.69 4.66 7.24
N GLU A 233 22.83 5.98 7.33
CA GLU A 233 21.85 6.83 8.03
C GLU A 233 20.46 6.70 7.38
N PHE A 234 20.40 6.79 6.05
CA PHE A 234 19.17 6.74 5.28
C PHE A 234 18.44 5.39 5.45
N ILE A 235 19.18 4.28 5.41
CA ILE A 235 18.68 2.93 5.67
C ILE A 235 18.12 2.81 7.08
N CYS A 236 18.87 3.24 8.10
CA CYS A 236 18.45 3.12 9.49
C CYS A 236 17.18 3.93 9.76
N ARG A 237 17.04 5.12 9.15
CA ARG A 237 15.81 5.92 9.22
C ARG A 237 14.61 5.20 8.60
N HIS A 238 14.80 4.51 7.48
CA HIS A 238 13.73 3.73 6.84
C HIS A 238 13.36 2.47 7.63
N ILE A 239 14.33 1.81 8.26
CA ILE A 239 14.07 0.70 9.18
C ILE A 239 13.22 1.18 10.38
N ILE A 240 13.58 2.33 10.97
CA ILE A 240 12.77 2.92 12.06
C ILE A 240 11.34 3.19 11.59
N PHE A 241 11.18 3.78 10.40
CA PHE A 241 9.87 4.04 9.81
C PHE A 241 9.07 2.75 9.59
N ASN A 242 9.67 1.70 9.01
CA ASN A 242 9.02 0.41 8.78
C ASN A 242 8.57 -0.24 10.09
N GLN A 243 9.40 -0.16 11.13
CA GLN A 243 9.08 -0.69 12.46
C GLN A 243 7.92 0.06 13.11
N ILE A 244 7.87 1.39 12.99
CA ILE A 244 6.73 2.18 13.45
C ILE A 244 5.48 1.78 12.66
N ALA A 245 5.53 1.72 11.34
CA ALA A 245 4.39 1.35 10.49
C ALA A 245 3.81 -0.02 10.84
N SER A 246 4.67 -1.02 11.04
CA SER A 246 4.27 -2.36 11.48
C SER A 246 3.58 -2.30 12.86
N ARG A 247 4.12 -1.55 13.82
CA ARG A 247 3.50 -1.36 15.14
C ARG A 247 2.14 -0.66 15.07
N VAL A 248 1.98 0.35 14.21
CA VAL A 248 0.69 1.03 14.01
C VAL A 248 -0.37 0.05 13.54
N ARG A 249 -0.05 -0.81 12.56
CA ARG A 249 -0.97 -1.83 12.06
C ARG A 249 -1.39 -2.82 13.15
N THR A 250 -0.46 -3.22 14.02
CA THR A 250 -0.77 -4.12 15.14
C THR A 250 -1.60 -3.45 16.23
N ASP A 251 -1.28 -2.20 16.58
CA ASP A 251 -1.92 -1.50 17.70
C ASP A 251 -3.28 -0.87 17.35
N PHE A 252 -3.45 -0.47 16.09
CA PHE A 252 -4.61 0.28 15.59
C PHE A 252 -5.15 -0.30 14.26
N PRO A 253 -5.45 -1.61 14.19
CA PRO A 253 -5.89 -2.25 12.94
C PRO A 253 -7.13 -1.58 12.34
N ASP A 254 -8.10 -1.20 13.18
CA ASP A 254 -9.33 -0.54 12.72
C ASP A 254 -9.07 0.85 12.12
N ALA A 255 -8.12 1.60 12.68
CA ALA A 255 -7.82 2.96 12.24
C ALA A 255 -7.04 3.01 10.92
N VAL A 256 -6.34 1.92 10.56
CA VAL A 256 -5.54 1.85 9.33
C VAL A 256 -6.15 0.94 8.26
N ARG A 257 -7.33 0.37 8.52
CA ARG A 257 -8.03 -0.48 7.58
C ARG A 257 -8.47 0.33 6.37
N VAL A 258 -8.17 -0.19 5.18
CA VAL A 258 -8.62 0.35 3.91
C VAL A 258 -9.31 -0.74 3.09
N SER A 259 -10.18 -0.36 2.16
CA SER A 259 -10.79 -1.31 1.23
C SER A 259 -9.72 -1.96 0.33
N ARG A 260 -9.99 -3.19 -0.15
CA ARG A 260 -9.01 -4.00 -0.92
C ARG A 260 -8.51 -3.34 -2.22
N LYS A 261 -9.26 -2.39 -2.78
CA LYS A 261 -8.83 -1.63 -3.97
C LYS A 261 -7.70 -0.65 -3.67
N TYR A 262 -7.50 -0.27 -2.40
CA TYR A 262 -6.43 0.62 -1.99
C TYR A 262 -5.19 -0.14 -1.54
N PHE A 263 -4.03 0.52 -1.59
CA PHE A 263 -2.80 -0.02 -1.04
C PHE A 263 -2.92 -0.19 0.48
N ARG A 264 -2.81 -1.43 0.96
CA ARG A 264 -3.15 -1.80 2.35
C ARG A 264 -2.36 -1.05 3.42
N HIS A 265 -1.23 -0.44 3.07
CA HIS A 265 -0.36 0.27 4.01
C HIS A 265 -0.58 1.79 4.01
N GLY A 266 -1.45 2.33 3.16
CA GLY A 266 -1.57 3.78 2.93
C GLY A 266 -1.75 4.63 4.20
N ILE A 267 -2.74 4.29 5.05
CA ILE A 267 -2.97 5.04 6.29
C ILE A 267 -1.82 4.83 7.29
N SER A 268 -1.26 3.62 7.39
CA SER A 268 -0.12 3.33 8.27
C SER A 268 1.14 4.11 7.86
N ILE A 269 1.36 4.32 6.56
CA ILE A 269 2.44 5.16 6.02
C ILE A 269 2.25 6.60 6.49
N LEU A 270 1.07 7.18 6.26
CA LEU A 270 0.79 8.56 6.65
C LEU A 270 1.00 8.79 8.16
N LEU A 271 0.42 7.93 9.01
CA LEU A 271 0.59 8.02 10.46
C LEU A 271 2.05 7.89 10.89
N SER A 272 2.80 6.98 10.24
CA SER A 272 4.21 6.74 10.57
C SER A 272 5.12 7.88 10.12
N LEU A 273 4.87 8.49 8.95
CA LEU A 273 5.58 9.68 8.51
C LEU A 273 5.32 10.85 9.47
N MET A 274 4.05 11.11 9.80
CA MET A 274 3.68 12.12 10.80
C MET A 274 4.33 11.89 12.16
N TYR A 275 4.56 10.63 12.52
CA TYR A 275 5.21 10.26 13.78
C TYR A 275 6.72 10.47 13.71
N CYS A 276 7.39 9.93 12.70
CA CYS A 276 8.83 10.08 12.49
C CYS A 276 9.23 11.56 12.42
N ASN A 277 8.48 12.37 11.67
CA ASN A 277 8.76 13.80 11.53
C ASN A 277 8.58 14.56 12.86
N ARG A 278 7.61 14.15 13.70
CA ARG A 278 7.44 14.74 15.05
C ARG A 278 8.65 14.47 15.95
N PHE A 279 9.29 13.31 15.80
CA PHE A 279 10.44 12.90 16.61
C PHE A 279 11.77 13.00 15.87
N ARG A 280 11.84 13.75 14.77
CA ARG A 280 13.03 13.81 13.88
C ARG A 280 14.32 14.10 14.62
N SER A 281 14.34 15.13 15.48
CA SER A 281 15.53 15.48 16.25
C SER A 281 15.95 14.36 17.20
N ARG A 282 14.99 13.77 17.91
CA ARG A 282 15.26 12.68 18.85
C ARG A 282 15.74 11.41 18.14
N ILE A 283 15.17 11.09 16.97
CA ILE A 283 15.65 9.99 16.13
C ILE A 283 17.11 10.24 15.73
N SER A 284 17.43 11.44 15.26
CA SER A 284 18.78 11.82 14.82
C SER A 284 19.80 11.71 15.97
N GLU A 285 19.45 12.14 17.18
CA GLU A 285 20.27 11.95 18.38
C GLU A 285 20.50 10.47 18.67
N LEU A 286 19.45 9.65 18.64
CA LEU A 286 19.56 8.21 18.94
C LEU A 286 20.35 7.43 17.88
N LEU A 287 20.30 7.86 16.61
CA LEU A 287 21.14 7.30 15.55
C LEU A 287 22.62 7.60 15.84
N LYS A 288 22.95 8.86 16.21
CA LYS A 288 24.31 9.27 16.60
C LYS A 288 24.81 8.54 17.85
N GLU A 289 23.99 8.46 18.91
CA GLU A 289 24.29 7.76 20.17
C GLU A 289 24.68 6.28 19.93
N ARG A 290 24.18 5.67 18.84
CA ARG A 290 24.40 4.27 18.49
C ARG A 290 25.30 4.07 17.25
N GLU A 291 25.85 5.15 16.72
CA GLU A 291 26.67 5.15 15.48
C GLU A 291 25.95 4.48 14.29
N LEU A 292 24.63 4.70 14.18
CA LEU A 292 23.80 4.23 13.07
C LEU A 292 23.77 5.22 11.90
N ASP A 293 24.41 6.39 12.08
CA ASP A 293 24.53 7.49 11.13
C ASP A 293 25.81 7.43 10.28
N ARG A 294 26.60 6.36 10.42
CA ARG A 294 27.89 6.20 9.74
C ARG A 294 28.19 4.74 9.45
N ALA A 295 29.06 4.46 8.49
CA ALA A 295 29.61 3.16 8.18
C ALA A 295 30.71 2.79 9.17
N VAL A 296 30.44 1.77 10.00
CA VAL A 296 31.31 1.28 11.06
C VAL A 296 31.97 -0.01 10.57
N PRO A 297 33.31 -0.05 10.44
CA PRO A 297 34.02 -1.26 10.00
C PRO A 297 33.69 -2.47 10.88
N GLY A 298 33.43 -3.62 10.25
CA GLY A 298 33.14 -4.87 10.95
C GLY A 298 31.68 -5.02 11.41
N ARG A 299 30.88 -3.95 11.40
CA ARG A 299 29.46 -4.01 11.76
C ARG A 299 28.64 -4.58 10.60
N SER A 300 27.88 -5.62 10.87
CA SER A 300 27.00 -6.27 9.90
C SER A 300 25.73 -5.47 9.64
N TYR A 301 25.11 -5.69 8.46
CA TYR A 301 23.82 -5.06 8.12
C TYR A 301 22.72 -5.37 9.15
N ARG A 302 22.76 -6.58 9.70
CA ARG A 302 21.85 -7.01 10.76
C ARG A 302 22.03 -6.19 12.04
N GLU A 303 23.26 -5.93 12.48
CA GLU A 303 23.51 -5.13 13.69
C GLU A 303 23.01 -3.68 13.54
N TYR A 304 23.09 -3.10 12.33
CA TYR A 304 22.42 -1.82 12.04
C TYR A 304 20.91 -1.93 12.19
N ALA A 305 20.30 -2.97 11.63
CA ALA A 305 18.86 -3.21 11.75
C ALA A 305 18.43 -3.41 13.21
N GLU A 306 19.17 -4.19 14.00
CA GLU A 306 18.94 -4.36 15.44
C GLU A 306 18.99 -3.01 16.17
N GLY A 307 20.01 -2.19 15.90
CA GLY A 307 20.13 -0.85 16.45
C GLY A 307 18.95 0.06 16.09
N ALA A 308 18.56 0.09 14.81
CA ALA A 308 17.44 0.87 14.32
C ALA A 308 16.09 0.40 14.91
N ILE A 309 15.89 -0.91 15.07
CA ILE A 309 14.74 -1.47 15.78
C ILE A 309 14.69 -0.93 17.20
N LEU A 310 15.79 -1.01 17.96
CA LEU A 310 15.85 -0.49 19.33
C LEU A 310 15.52 1.01 19.41
N VAL A 311 15.94 1.81 18.42
CA VAL A 311 15.54 3.22 18.32
C VAL A 311 14.02 3.33 18.16
N ALA A 312 13.42 2.59 17.23
CA ALA A 312 11.97 2.58 17.03
C ALA A 312 11.21 2.14 18.31
N GLN A 313 11.72 1.13 19.03
CA GLN A 313 11.08 0.68 20.28
C GLN A 313 11.15 1.76 21.37
N LYS A 314 12.28 2.46 21.46
CA LYS A 314 12.52 3.51 22.47
C LYS A 314 11.66 4.75 22.24
N ILE A 315 11.41 5.12 20.99
CA ILE A 315 10.65 6.34 20.66
C ILE A 315 9.14 6.10 20.58
N TYR A 316 8.70 4.86 20.32
CA TYR A 316 7.29 4.60 20.06
C TYR A 316 6.43 4.68 21.33
N ASP A 317 5.46 5.58 21.27
CA ASP A 317 4.45 5.83 22.28
C ASP A 317 3.05 5.66 21.68
N LYS A 318 2.31 4.71 22.24
CA LYS A 318 0.97 4.34 21.79
C LYS A 318 -0.07 5.45 22.02
N ALA A 319 0.04 6.23 23.09
CA ALA A 319 -0.91 7.32 23.37
C ALA A 319 -0.75 8.47 22.35
N ILE A 320 0.50 8.82 22.02
CA ILE A 320 0.80 9.83 21.00
C ILE A 320 0.33 9.36 19.62
N MET A 321 0.54 8.08 19.28
CA MET A 321 0.05 7.51 18.02
C MET A 321 -1.48 7.54 17.95
N ARG A 322 -2.18 7.19 19.05
CA ARG A 322 -3.65 7.28 19.11
C ARG A 322 -4.15 8.69 18.83
N ALA A 323 -3.52 9.72 19.40
CA ALA A 323 -3.89 11.11 19.15
C ALA A 323 -3.74 11.48 17.67
N LYS A 324 -2.71 10.99 16.98
CA LYS A 324 -2.53 11.18 15.53
C LYS A 324 -3.59 10.45 14.72
N ALA A 325 -3.95 9.23 15.10
CA ALA A 325 -5.02 8.48 14.45
C ALA A 325 -6.36 9.22 14.55
N SER A 326 -6.72 9.71 15.74
CA SER A 326 -7.93 10.53 15.93
C SER A 326 -7.89 11.85 15.17
N TYR A 327 -6.73 12.50 15.07
CA TYR A 327 -6.55 13.69 14.25
C TYR A 327 -6.78 13.39 12.76
N LEU A 328 -6.23 12.29 12.25
CA LEU A 328 -6.43 11.87 10.87
C LEU A 328 -7.92 11.60 10.59
N GLU A 329 -8.58 10.82 11.44
CA GLU A 329 -10.01 10.50 11.32
C GLU A 329 -10.88 11.75 11.29
N SER A 330 -10.62 12.71 12.18
CA SER A 330 -11.40 13.96 12.28
C SER A 330 -11.28 14.87 11.05
N ASN A 331 -10.22 14.72 10.26
CA ASN A 331 -9.96 15.51 9.06
C ASN A 331 -10.22 14.74 7.76
N TRP A 332 -10.45 13.42 7.86
CA TRP A 332 -10.63 12.57 6.70
C TRP A 332 -11.94 12.92 5.97
N TYR A 333 -11.86 13.01 4.65
CA TYR A 333 -13.03 13.06 3.79
C TYR A 333 -12.74 12.33 2.49
N SER A 334 -13.44 11.24 2.27
CA SER A 334 -13.34 10.47 1.03
C SER A 334 -14.06 11.17 -0.11
N THR A 335 -13.53 10.98 -1.30
CA THR A 335 -14.12 11.38 -2.57
C THR A 335 -14.28 10.14 -3.45
N PRO A 336 -15.16 10.12 -4.46
CA PRO A 336 -15.36 8.90 -5.26
C PRO A 336 -14.13 8.42 -6.04
N THR A 337 -13.23 9.33 -6.44
CA THR A 337 -12.06 9.00 -7.26
C THR A 337 -10.83 8.64 -6.42
N PRO A 338 -10.29 7.41 -6.56
CA PRO A 338 -9.01 6.99 -5.97
C PRO A 338 -7.80 7.79 -6.46
N LEU A 339 -6.80 7.94 -5.58
CA LEU A 339 -5.60 8.76 -5.82
C LEU A 339 -4.30 7.99 -5.56
N GLY A 340 -3.31 8.25 -6.41
CA GLY A 340 -1.90 7.90 -6.24
C GLY A 340 -1.02 9.15 -6.37
N ALA A 341 0.25 9.03 -5.96
CA ALA A 341 1.24 10.08 -6.15
C ALA A 341 2.64 9.50 -6.29
N GLU A 342 3.45 10.08 -7.17
CA GLU A 342 4.88 9.80 -7.31
C GLU A 342 5.65 11.07 -6.92
N LEU A 343 6.67 10.94 -6.08
CA LEU A 343 7.48 12.06 -5.60
C LEU A 343 8.93 11.82 -5.95
N GLU A 344 9.54 12.74 -6.69
CA GLU A 344 10.95 12.65 -7.07
C GLU A 344 11.81 13.60 -6.23
N PHE A 345 13.00 13.13 -5.88
CA PHE A 345 13.99 13.85 -5.08
C PHE A 345 15.36 13.79 -5.72
N SER A 346 16.09 14.92 -5.70
CA SER A 346 17.43 15.02 -6.24
C SER A 346 18.17 16.25 -5.72
N SER A 347 19.43 16.06 -5.29
CA SER A 347 20.35 17.17 -4.98
C SER A 347 20.76 17.99 -6.20
N LEU A 348 20.65 17.40 -7.40
CA LEU A 348 21.11 17.98 -8.66
C LEU A 348 19.96 18.46 -9.57
N GLY A 349 18.72 18.33 -9.11
CA GLY A 349 17.53 18.51 -9.95
C GLY A 349 17.60 17.64 -11.20
N VAL A 350 17.26 18.23 -12.35
CA VAL A 350 17.22 17.56 -13.67
C VAL A 350 18.52 16.87 -14.07
N ARG A 351 19.67 17.31 -13.53
CA ARG A 351 20.97 16.71 -13.88
C ARG A 351 21.17 15.31 -13.31
N ALA A 352 20.36 14.85 -12.36
CA ALA A 352 20.54 13.54 -11.72
C ALA A 352 20.64 12.36 -12.70
N VAL A 353 19.87 12.37 -13.79
CA VAL A 353 19.87 11.29 -14.80
C VAL A 353 21.11 11.30 -15.71
N TYR A 354 21.84 12.42 -15.75
CA TYR A 354 23.05 12.62 -16.54
C TYR A 354 24.28 12.91 -15.68
N ALA A 355 24.18 12.71 -14.37
CA ALA A 355 25.20 13.14 -13.43
C ALA A 355 26.52 12.40 -13.65
N ASP A 356 27.62 13.13 -13.52
CA ASP A 356 28.95 12.53 -13.48
C ASP A 356 29.22 11.89 -12.11
N VAL A 357 30.23 11.01 -12.07
CA VAL A 357 30.63 10.32 -10.83
C VAL A 357 30.96 11.34 -9.75
N GLY A 358 30.23 11.30 -8.63
CA GLY A 358 30.46 12.15 -7.46
C GLY A 358 29.98 13.60 -7.60
N GLU A 359 29.24 13.93 -8.65
CA GLU A 359 28.58 15.24 -8.75
C GLU A 359 27.56 15.44 -7.63
N ASP A 360 26.80 14.39 -7.28
CA ASP A 360 26.02 14.35 -6.05
C ASP A 360 26.90 13.82 -4.90
N PRO A 361 27.31 14.68 -3.96
CA PRO A 361 28.26 14.30 -2.91
C PRO A 361 27.64 13.36 -1.87
N LEU A 362 26.31 13.22 -1.84
CA LEU A 362 25.61 12.46 -0.81
C LEU A 362 25.37 11.00 -1.23
N PHE A 363 24.82 10.80 -2.43
CA PHE A 363 24.38 9.47 -2.88
C PHE A 363 24.89 9.09 -4.28
N ASP A 364 25.71 9.91 -4.93
CA ASP A 364 26.11 9.71 -6.33
C ASP A 364 24.87 9.50 -7.24
N SER A 365 23.81 10.30 -7.01
CA SER A 365 22.51 10.19 -7.68
C SER A 365 21.92 8.77 -7.57
N PHE A 366 22.05 8.19 -6.38
CA PHE A 366 21.59 6.86 -6.03
C PHE A 366 22.19 5.71 -6.85
N TYR A 367 23.39 5.90 -7.43
CA TYR A 367 24.06 4.86 -8.21
C TYR A 367 24.22 3.52 -7.48
N TRP A 368 24.41 3.55 -6.15
CA TRP A 368 24.60 2.37 -5.29
C TRP A 368 23.30 1.87 -4.62
N PHE A 369 22.12 2.29 -5.11
CA PHE A 369 20.81 1.99 -4.50
C PHE A 369 20.59 0.49 -4.23
N ASN A 370 20.91 -0.35 -5.22
CA ASN A 370 20.72 -1.80 -5.11
C ASN A 370 21.79 -2.46 -4.23
N ASP A 371 23.03 -1.95 -4.24
CA ASP A 371 24.13 -2.49 -3.42
C ASP A 371 23.87 -2.34 -1.92
N PHE A 372 23.16 -1.27 -1.53
CA PHE A 372 22.70 -1.01 -0.16
C PHE A 372 21.33 -1.59 0.16
N ASP A 373 20.74 -2.36 -0.76
CA ASP A 373 19.45 -3.01 -0.56
C ASP A 373 18.28 -2.03 -0.31
N LEU A 374 18.34 -0.82 -0.89
CA LEU A 374 17.33 0.20 -0.64
C LEU A 374 15.95 -0.17 -1.16
N GLN A 375 15.84 -1.01 -2.20
CA GLN A 375 14.55 -1.50 -2.69
C GLN A 375 13.74 -2.18 -1.57
N ARG A 376 14.38 -3.08 -0.80
CA ARG A 376 13.75 -3.73 0.35
C ARG A 376 13.59 -2.82 1.56
N ARG A 377 14.30 -1.70 1.66
CA ARG A 377 14.14 -0.76 2.79
C ARG A 377 13.02 0.24 2.56
N LEU A 378 12.84 0.66 1.31
CA LEU A 378 11.90 1.71 0.90
C LEU A 378 10.58 1.17 0.34
N TRP A 379 10.37 -0.15 0.34
CA TRP A 379 9.24 -0.80 -0.33
C TRP A 379 7.86 -0.25 0.06
N ARG A 380 7.66 0.17 1.32
CA ARG A 380 6.38 0.77 1.76
C ARG A 380 6.07 2.08 1.05
N LEU A 381 7.09 2.79 0.58
CA LEU A 381 6.99 4.05 -0.15
C LEU A 381 7.15 3.85 -1.68
N GLY A 382 7.27 2.61 -2.15
CA GLY A 382 7.52 2.32 -3.57
C GLY A 382 8.88 2.82 -4.07
N GLY A 383 9.89 2.85 -3.19
CA GLY A 383 11.18 3.48 -3.48
C GLY A 383 11.96 2.84 -4.62
N HIS A 384 12.43 3.66 -5.57
CA HIS A 384 13.36 3.25 -6.62
C HIS A 384 14.14 4.43 -7.21
N VAL A 385 15.04 4.11 -8.14
CA VAL A 385 15.74 5.10 -8.95
C VAL A 385 15.03 5.25 -10.29
N ASP A 386 14.52 6.45 -10.58
CA ASP A 386 14.08 6.78 -11.93
C ASP A 386 15.24 7.41 -12.71
N ALA A 387 15.69 6.70 -13.73
CA ALA A 387 16.80 7.09 -14.60
C ALA A 387 16.33 7.50 -16.02
N HIS A 388 15.01 7.63 -16.25
CA HIS A 388 14.41 7.85 -17.57
C HIS A 388 14.88 6.84 -18.64
N ARG A 389 15.21 5.62 -18.21
CA ARG A 389 15.63 4.50 -19.06
C ARG A 389 14.74 3.29 -18.78
N THR A 390 14.52 2.45 -19.79
CA THR A 390 13.73 1.23 -19.63
C THR A 390 14.38 0.32 -18.60
N ILE A 391 13.80 0.26 -17.39
CA ILE A 391 14.22 -0.66 -16.34
C ILE A 391 13.93 -2.07 -16.85
N THR A 392 14.99 -2.85 -17.11
CA THR A 392 14.84 -4.24 -17.52
C THR A 392 14.60 -5.09 -16.26
N PRO A 393 13.52 -5.89 -16.19
CA PRO A 393 13.29 -6.78 -15.05
C PRO A 393 14.50 -7.70 -14.82
N GLY A 394 15.01 -7.73 -13.58
CA GLY A 394 16.15 -8.57 -13.20
C GLY A 394 17.55 -7.99 -13.46
N GLY A 395 17.65 -6.77 -13.99
CA GLY A 395 18.94 -6.11 -14.19
C GLY A 395 19.54 -5.55 -12.90
N GLN A 396 20.70 -6.07 -12.46
CA GLN A 396 21.57 -5.43 -11.45
C GLN A 396 22.30 -4.17 -11.98
N ALA A 397 21.83 -3.62 -13.09
CA ALA A 397 22.47 -2.46 -13.71
C ALA A 397 22.29 -1.24 -12.82
N ARG A 398 23.40 -0.55 -12.55
CA ARG A 398 23.42 0.69 -11.78
C ARG A 398 23.11 1.86 -12.68
N TYR A 399 22.22 2.71 -12.24
CA TYR A 399 21.85 3.94 -12.93
C TYR A 399 21.89 5.10 -11.95
N ARG A 400 22.25 6.28 -12.46
CA ARG A 400 22.06 7.54 -11.75
C ARG A 400 20.69 8.09 -12.11
N GLY A 401 20.01 8.68 -11.14
CA GLY A 401 18.68 9.21 -11.35
C GLY A 401 18.08 9.83 -10.10
N PHE A 402 16.78 10.11 -10.18
CA PHE A 402 16.00 10.60 -9.06
C PHE A 402 15.73 9.46 -8.09
N LEU A 403 15.74 9.77 -6.79
CA LEU A 403 15.04 8.91 -5.85
C LEU A 403 13.55 9.18 -6.01
N GLU A 404 12.77 8.15 -6.34
CA GLU A 404 11.32 8.24 -6.43
C GLU A 404 10.64 7.52 -5.27
N TYR A 405 9.64 8.14 -4.66
CA TYR A 405 8.62 7.47 -3.86
C TYR A 405 7.32 7.32 -4.65
N ALA A 406 7.07 6.14 -5.20
CA ALA A 406 5.83 5.78 -5.89
C ALA A 406 4.77 5.27 -4.89
N LEU A 407 4.00 6.18 -4.31
CA LEU A 407 3.04 5.85 -3.24
C LEU A 407 1.89 5.00 -3.77
N GLY A 408 1.88 3.73 -3.36
CA GLY A 408 0.89 2.73 -3.78
C GLY A 408 1.41 1.70 -4.78
N ARG A 409 2.63 1.87 -5.29
CA ARG A 409 3.34 0.87 -6.10
C ARG A 409 3.96 -0.18 -5.18
N PHE A 410 3.61 -1.44 -5.41
CA PHE A 410 4.07 -2.56 -4.57
C PHE A 410 4.91 -3.59 -5.33
N ASN A 411 4.91 -3.54 -6.67
CA ASN A 411 5.88 -4.26 -7.49
C ASN A 411 6.28 -3.44 -8.71
N ILE A 412 7.52 -2.97 -8.72
CA ILE A 412 8.05 -2.10 -9.78
C ILE A 412 8.33 -2.89 -11.06
N GLY A 413 8.95 -4.07 -10.93
CA GLY A 413 9.34 -4.88 -12.09
C GLY A 413 8.15 -5.46 -12.86
N ALA A 414 7.02 -5.67 -12.19
CA ALA A 414 5.77 -6.14 -12.79
C ALA A 414 4.72 -5.02 -12.99
N ASP A 415 5.11 -3.76 -12.74
CA ASP A 415 4.25 -2.58 -12.83
C ASP A 415 2.91 -2.68 -12.09
N LEU A 416 2.93 -3.30 -10.90
CA LEU A 416 1.75 -3.46 -10.07
C LEU A 416 1.62 -2.32 -9.06
N SER A 417 0.46 -1.70 -9.06
CA SER A 417 0.13 -0.62 -8.13
C SER A 417 -1.33 -0.65 -7.72
N ARG A 418 -1.62 -0.03 -6.58
CA ARG A 418 -2.97 0.30 -6.11
C ARG A 418 -2.97 1.76 -5.65
N PRO A 419 -4.07 2.50 -5.83
CA PRO A 419 -4.21 3.84 -5.30
C PRO A 419 -4.02 3.83 -3.78
N LEU A 420 -3.47 4.90 -3.23
CA LEU A 420 -3.16 4.97 -1.80
C LEU A 420 -4.45 5.09 -0.97
N PHE A 421 -5.34 6.00 -1.37
CA PHE A 421 -6.68 6.24 -0.82
C PHE A 421 -7.41 7.31 -1.66
N ASP A 422 -8.58 7.76 -1.24
CA ASP A 422 -9.48 8.65 -1.98
C ASP A 422 -9.73 10.01 -1.29
N CYS A 423 -8.86 10.42 -0.37
CA CYS A 423 -8.98 11.67 0.37
C CYS A 423 -7.92 12.69 -0.10
N PRO A 424 -8.29 13.79 -0.79
CA PRO A 424 -7.35 14.82 -1.25
C PRO A 424 -6.54 15.48 -0.11
N TRP A 425 -7.15 15.69 1.06
CA TRP A 425 -6.43 16.21 2.22
C TRP A 425 -5.40 15.23 2.76
N ALA A 426 -5.76 13.95 2.88
CA ALA A 426 -4.80 12.94 3.31
C ALA A 426 -3.65 12.80 2.30
N MET A 427 -3.94 12.97 1.00
CA MET A 427 -2.93 12.94 -0.06
C MET A 427 -1.98 14.13 0.07
N SER A 428 -2.53 15.33 0.25
CA SER A 428 -1.73 16.52 0.57
C SER A 428 -0.85 16.31 1.80
N ARG A 429 -1.40 15.71 2.87
CA ARG A 429 -0.62 15.40 4.08
C ARG A 429 0.48 14.40 3.83
N VAL A 430 0.22 13.29 3.13
CA VAL A 430 1.27 12.27 2.91
C VAL A 430 2.39 12.83 2.03
N ILE A 431 2.09 13.64 1.03
CA ILE A 431 3.09 14.30 0.18
C ILE A 431 4.00 15.18 1.04
N ASN A 432 3.42 16.09 1.83
CA ASN A 432 4.20 16.99 2.69
C ASN A 432 5.02 16.24 3.76
N GLU A 433 4.46 15.19 4.35
CA GLU A 433 5.17 14.41 5.37
C GLU A 433 6.25 13.51 4.75
N ALA A 434 6.06 13.02 3.52
CA ALA A 434 7.08 12.28 2.77
C ALA A 434 8.26 13.17 2.40
N VAL A 435 8.03 14.42 1.96
CA VAL A 435 9.10 15.39 1.67
C VAL A 435 9.94 15.66 2.91
N LYS A 436 9.28 15.96 4.05
CA LYS A 436 9.99 16.18 5.33
C LYS A 436 10.77 14.95 5.77
N PHE A 437 10.20 13.77 5.59
CA PHE A 437 10.81 12.51 5.99
C PHE A 437 11.96 12.10 5.08
N CYS A 438 11.91 12.36 3.77
CA CYS A 438 13.01 12.09 2.85
C CYS A 438 14.24 12.91 3.27
N GLY A 439 14.07 14.22 3.40
CA GLY A 439 15.14 15.14 3.77
C GLY A 439 16.11 15.45 2.64
N LEU A 440 15.80 15.05 1.41
CA LEU A 440 16.47 15.46 0.17
C LEU A 440 15.71 16.60 -0.50
N PRO A 441 16.37 17.40 -1.35
CA PRO A 441 15.67 18.43 -2.11
C PRO A 441 14.58 17.80 -3.00
N PRO A 442 13.32 18.25 -2.89
CA PRO A 442 12.25 17.77 -3.75
C PRO A 442 12.44 18.28 -5.17
N HIS A 443 12.03 17.48 -6.16
CA HIS A 443 12.15 17.81 -7.57
C HIS A 443 10.79 17.88 -8.26
N SER A 444 10.04 16.78 -8.35
CA SER A 444 8.78 16.74 -9.07
C SER A 444 7.70 15.95 -8.33
N LEU A 445 6.44 16.21 -8.69
CA LEU A 445 5.28 15.53 -8.16
C LEU A 445 4.43 15.06 -9.33
N HIS A 446 4.07 13.78 -9.34
CA HIS A 446 3.01 13.25 -10.20
C HIS A 446 1.79 12.95 -9.35
N ILE A 447 0.61 13.32 -9.85
CA ILE A 447 -0.67 12.96 -9.25
C ILE A 447 -1.44 12.10 -10.22
N SER A 448 -1.77 10.89 -9.79
CA SER A 448 -2.49 9.91 -10.61
C SER A 448 -3.87 9.68 -10.01
N MET A 449 -4.88 9.57 -10.86
CA MET A 449 -6.27 9.34 -10.44
C MET A 449 -6.92 8.25 -11.29
N GLU A 450 -7.58 7.29 -10.64
CA GLU A 450 -8.28 6.21 -11.33
C GLU A 450 -9.61 6.73 -11.90
N MET A 451 -9.73 6.68 -13.21
CA MET A 451 -10.87 7.23 -13.93
C MET A 451 -11.98 6.19 -14.07
N PRO A 452 -13.18 6.42 -13.49
CA PRO A 452 -14.29 5.50 -13.65
C PRO A 452 -14.84 5.55 -15.08
N ARG A 453 -15.59 4.53 -15.48
CA ARG A 453 -16.45 4.62 -16.67
C ARG A 453 -17.80 5.21 -16.27
N LEU A 454 -18.19 6.36 -16.83
CA LEU A 454 -19.51 6.94 -16.64
C LEU A 454 -20.46 6.47 -17.75
N SER A 455 -21.53 5.77 -17.37
CA SER A 455 -22.50 5.18 -18.32
C SER A 455 -21.85 4.33 -19.42
N GLY A 456 -20.78 3.60 -19.05
CA GLY A 456 -20.02 2.74 -19.97
C GLY A 456 -18.99 3.48 -20.84
N ARG A 457 -18.89 4.82 -20.76
CA ARG A 457 -17.94 5.61 -21.54
C ARG A 457 -16.66 5.90 -20.75
N PRO A 458 -15.49 5.90 -21.40
CA PRO A 458 -14.25 6.31 -20.75
C PRO A 458 -14.27 7.80 -20.45
N MET A 459 -13.67 8.19 -19.33
CA MET A 459 -13.52 9.59 -18.93
C MET A 459 -12.28 10.26 -19.50
N ILE A 460 -11.35 9.48 -20.04
CA ILE A 460 -10.23 9.98 -20.83
C ILE A 460 -10.65 9.88 -22.29
N THR A 461 -10.72 11.02 -22.98
CA THR A 461 -11.21 11.11 -24.37
C THR A 461 -10.15 11.74 -25.27
N GLU A 462 -10.48 12.00 -26.54
CA GLU A 462 -9.62 12.73 -27.49
C GLU A 462 -9.91 14.25 -27.52
N ASN A 463 -10.68 14.75 -26.55
CA ASN A 463 -11.00 16.17 -26.46
C ASN A 463 -9.74 17.01 -26.24
N ARG A 464 -9.57 18.04 -27.06
CA ARG A 464 -8.48 19.01 -26.91
C ARG A 464 -8.67 19.87 -25.66
N HIS A 465 -7.56 20.27 -25.06
CA HIS A 465 -7.56 21.22 -23.96
C HIS A 465 -7.67 22.65 -24.49
N LYS A 466 -8.36 23.51 -23.74
CA LYS A 466 -8.30 24.96 -23.98
C LYS A 466 -7.00 25.50 -23.39
N GLU A 467 -6.30 26.33 -24.14
CA GLU A 467 -5.02 26.94 -23.74
C GLU A 467 -5.11 27.67 -22.39
N SER A 468 -6.17 28.47 -22.17
CA SER A 468 -6.41 29.16 -20.90
C SER A 468 -6.57 28.20 -19.71
N ASP A 469 -7.11 27.01 -19.94
CA ASP A 469 -7.26 26.00 -18.89
C ASP A 469 -5.90 25.38 -18.53
N LEU A 470 -5.04 25.12 -19.54
CA LEU A 470 -3.68 24.64 -19.33
C LEU A 470 -2.83 25.66 -18.55
N ALA A 471 -2.97 26.95 -18.87
CA ALA A 471 -2.33 28.02 -18.11
C ALA A 471 -2.86 28.07 -16.66
N CYS A 472 -4.18 27.93 -16.42
CA CYS A 472 -4.72 27.80 -15.05
C CYS A 472 -4.12 26.61 -14.28
N LEU A 473 -3.92 25.47 -14.94
CA LEU A 473 -3.26 24.32 -14.32
C LEU A 473 -1.81 24.65 -13.92
N LEU A 474 -1.04 25.28 -14.79
CA LEU A 474 0.33 25.73 -14.51
C LEU A 474 0.37 26.77 -13.38
N LEU A 475 -0.57 27.72 -13.32
CA LEU A 475 -0.67 28.69 -12.22
C LEU A 475 -0.91 28.00 -10.86
N LEU A 476 -1.60 26.86 -10.84
CA LEU A 476 -1.91 26.12 -9.61
C LEU A 476 -0.77 25.25 -9.10
N GLY A 477 0.00 24.63 -10.00
CA GLY A 477 0.97 23.60 -9.62
C GLY A 477 2.30 23.59 -10.38
N GLY A 478 2.48 24.46 -11.38
CA GLY A 478 3.75 24.63 -12.09
C GLY A 478 4.79 25.41 -11.28
N ASP A 479 5.96 25.62 -11.88
CA ASP A 479 7.13 26.23 -11.25
C ASP A 479 7.45 27.61 -11.84
N LEU A 480 6.74 28.64 -11.38
CA LEU A 480 6.93 30.01 -11.86
C LEU A 480 7.99 30.75 -11.04
N HIS A 481 9.11 31.10 -11.67
CA HIS A 481 10.14 31.97 -11.10
C HIS A 481 10.95 32.70 -12.19
N HIS A 482 11.71 33.71 -11.78
CA HIS A 482 12.52 34.50 -12.70
C HIS A 482 13.84 33.77 -13.00
N ASP A 483 14.27 33.80 -14.26
CA ASP A 483 15.58 33.32 -14.68
C ASP A 483 16.70 34.31 -14.29
N GLU A 484 17.95 33.99 -14.65
CA GLU A 484 19.12 34.84 -14.37
C GLU A 484 19.04 36.22 -15.03
N GLU A 485 18.27 36.36 -16.12
CA GLU A 485 18.03 37.60 -16.85
C GLU A 485 16.84 38.39 -16.25
N GLY A 486 16.19 37.86 -15.23
CA GLY A 486 15.02 38.46 -14.60
C GLY A 486 13.73 38.30 -15.40
N VAL A 487 13.66 37.35 -16.34
CA VAL A 487 12.43 37.04 -17.10
C VAL A 487 11.67 35.94 -16.35
N LEU A 488 10.38 36.14 -16.12
CA LEU A 488 9.52 35.11 -15.52
C LEU A 488 9.39 33.93 -16.49
N ARG A 489 9.60 32.70 -16.00
CA ARG A 489 9.45 31.44 -16.75
C ARG A 489 8.60 30.45 -15.97
N GLU A 490 7.95 29.53 -16.68
CA GLU A 490 7.57 28.24 -16.09
C GLU A 490 8.74 27.28 -16.28
N TRP A 491 9.44 26.96 -15.20
CA TRP A 491 10.77 26.40 -15.27
C TRP A 491 10.80 24.95 -15.73
N ARG A 492 9.81 24.13 -15.37
CA ARG A 492 9.83 22.69 -15.68
C ARG A 492 9.75 22.45 -17.18
N ILE A 493 8.89 23.18 -17.88
CA ILE A 493 8.74 23.12 -19.32
C ILE A 493 9.90 23.87 -19.99
N PHE A 494 10.23 25.08 -19.53
CA PHE A 494 11.29 25.90 -20.13
C PHE A 494 12.66 25.22 -20.09
N ASN A 495 12.98 24.54 -19.00
CA ASN A 495 14.25 23.83 -18.80
C ASN A 495 14.20 22.37 -19.28
N ASN A 496 13.20 22.00 -20.10
CA ASN A 496 13.06 20.67 -20.71
C ASN A 496 13.01 19.51 -19.69
N GLU A 497 12.55 19.74 -18.45
CA GLU A 497 12.46 18.68 -17.43
C GLU A 497 11.38 17.65 -17.78
N LEU A 498 10.37 18.06 -18.54
CA LEU A 498 9.27 17.20 -19.01
C LEU A 498 9.53 16.61 -20.41
N ASP A 499 10.69 16.91 -21.02
CA ASP A 499 11.09 16.40 -22.33
C ASP A 499 11.98 15.17 -22.15
N THR A 500 11.41 13.99 -22.33
CA THR A 500 12.07 12.73 -21.97
C THR A 500 12.75 12.03 -23.15
N ASN A 501 12.84 12.66 -24.33
CA ASN A 501 13.46 12.05 -25.50
C ASN A 501 14.10 13.06 -26.48
N SER A 502 14.85 12.51 -27.45
CA SER A 502 15.50 13.23 -28.55
C SER A 502 14.56 13.90 -29.55
N GLN A 503 13.24 13.88 -29.31
CA GLN A 503 12.23 14.47 -30.20
C GLN A 503 11.59 15.73 -29.60
N ASN A 504 12.04 16.21 -28.44
CA ASN A 504 11.45 17.34 -27.72
C ASN A 504 9.92 17.18 -27.61
N SER A 505 9.43 16.03 -27.16
CA SER A 505 8.00 15.83 -26.91
C SER A 505 7.68 16.01 -25.43
N LEU A 506 6.71 16.87 -25.12
CA LEU A 506 6.37 17.24 -23.75
C LEU A 506 5.48 16.19 -23.08
N ASN A 507 5.92 15.64 -21.95
CA ASN A 507 5.16 14.67 -21.14
C ASN A 507 4.43 15.37 -19.99
N PHE A 508 3.36 16.10 -20.31
CA PHE A 508 2.62 16.93 -19.36
C PHE A 508 1.50 16.17 -18.63
N LEU A 509 0.80 15.32 -19.37
CA LEU A 509 -0.36 14.55 -18.93
C LEU A 509 -0.38 13.17 -19.61
N ASP A 510 -0.47 12.09 -18.84
CA ASP A 510 -0.31 10.74 -19.37
C ASP A 510 -1.48 9.83 -19.01
N ARG A 511 -1.76 8.86 -19.89
CA ARG A 511 -2.76 7.80 -19.64
C ARG A 511 -2.03 6.50 -19.36
N LYS A 512 -2.09 6.04 -18.12
CA LYS A 512 -1.53 4.75 -17.68
C LYS A 512 -2.63 3.71 -17.53
N HIS A 513 -2.25 2.43 -17.65
CA HIS A 513 -3.10 1.30 -17.29
C HIS A 513 -2.41 0.57 -16.14
N HIS A 514 -3.01 0.63 -14.95
CA HIS A 514 -2.43 0.00 -13.76
C HIS A 514 -3.12 -1.33 -13.48
N TYR A 515 -2.33 -2.34 -13.14
CA TYR A 515 -2.82 -3.66 -12.77
C TYR A 515 -2.66 -3.86 -11.28
N SER A 516 -3.75 -4.28 -10.64
CA SER A 516 -3.74 -4.59 -9.21
C SER A 516 -3.31 -6.03 -8.91
N ARG A 517 -3.14 -6.85 -9.97
CA ARG A 517 -2.72 -8.25 -9.98
C ARG A 517 -1.92 -8.59 -11.24
N ALA A 518 -0.93 -9.47 -11.09
CA ALA A 518 -0.17 -9.96 -12.24
C ALA A 518 -1.05 -10.85 -13.14
N ASN A 519 -0.91 -10.69 -14.45
CA ASN A 519 -1.59 -11.50 -15.48
C ASN A 519 -3.14 -11.48 -15.40
N ASP A 520 -3.73 -10.45 -14.79
CA ASP A 520 -5.19 -10.27 -14.67
C ASP A 520 -5.60 -8.96 -15.38
N GLU A 521 -5.94 -9.07 -16.67
CA GLU A 521 -6.35 -7.92 -17.49
C GLU A 521 -7.64 -7.26 -16.99
N ASP A 522 -8.53 -8.02 -16.34
CA ASP A 522 -9.78 -7.52 -15.75
C ASP A 522 -9.52 -6.65 -14.50
N SER A 523 -8.31 -6.73 -13.93
CA SER A 523 -7.86 -5.90 -12.81
C SER A 523 -7.34 -4.52 -13.24
N GLY A 524 -7.28 -4.26 -14.55
CA GLY A 524 -6.76 -3.04 -15.15
C GLY A 524 -7.65 -1.83 -14.87
N SER A 525 -7.06 -0.76 -14.35
CA SER A 525 -7.70 0.53 -14.15
C SER A 525 -7.14 1.58 -15.11
N ASP A 526 -8.03 2.40 -15.67
CA ASP A 526 -7.66 3.52 -16.54
C ASP A 526 -7.25 4.70 -15.66
N VAL A 527 -6.01 5.17 -15.79
CA VAL A 527 -5.43 6.16 -14.88
C VAL A 527 -5.02 7.39 -15.68
N MET A 528 -5.46 8.55 -15.21
CA MET A 528 -4.95 9.84 -15.68
C MET A 528 -3.87 10.33 -14.71
N GLU A 529 -2.70 10.65 -15.25
CA GLU A 529 -1.56 11.12 -14.48
C GLU A 529 -1.09 12.51 -14.92
N TYR A 530 -1.01 13.43 -13.95
CA TYR A 530 -0.53 14.79 -14.13
C TYR A 530 0.92 14.88 -13.69
N LYS A 531 1.83 15.18 -14.63
CA LYS A 531 3.28 15.12 -14.40
C LYS A 531 3.96 16.47 -14.23
N PHE A 532 3.27 17.56 -14.55
CA PHE A 532 3.86 18.90 -14.57
C PHE A 532 4.10 19.53 -13.19
N LEU A 533 3.58 18.93 -12.11
CA LEU A 533 3.55 19.60 -10.80
C LEU A 533 4.94 19.68 -10.18
N ARG A 534 5.26 20.82 -9.55
CA ARG A 534 6.48 20.97 -8.76
C ARG A 534 6.27 20.47 -7.33
N LEU A 535 7.20 19.66 -6.84
CA LEU A 535 7.26 19.27 -5.44
C LEU A 535 8.05 20.31 -4.65
N HIS A 536 7.50 20.78 -3.54
CA HIS A 536 8.11 21.84 -2.74
C HIS A 536 8.52 21.35 -1.36
N SER A 537 9.58 21.95 -0.80
CA SER A 537 10.11 21.63 0.54
C SER A 537 9.24 22.17 1.69
N GLY A 538 8.48 23.23 1.43
CA GLY A 538 7.53 23.82 2.38
C GLY A 538 6.19 23.10 2.42
N ASN A 539 5.41 23.32 3.49
CA ASN A 539 4.03 22.82 3.57
C ASN A 539 3.17 23.47 2.49
N GLN A 540 2.77 22.70 1.48
CA GLN A 540 1.83 23.14 0.46
C GLN A 540 0.43 22.59 0.70
N ASP A 541 -0.58 23.34 0.28
CA ASP A 541 -1.95 22.81 0.21
C ASP A 541 -2.16 22.12 -1.14
N TYR A 542 -1.66 20.89 -1.28
CA TYR A 542 -1.89 20.10 -2.50
C TYR A 542 -3.35 19.66 -2.65
N ALA A 543 -4.20 19.75 -1.61
CA ALA A 543 -5.58 19.31 -1.69
C ALA A 543 -6.39 20.18 -2.66
N LYS A 544 -6.10 21.48 -2.72
CA LYS A 544 -6.70 22.40 -3.70
C LYS A 544 -6.29 22.08 -5.13
N VAL A 545 -5.02 21.73 -5.34
CA VAL A 545 -4.49 21.33 -6.66
C VAL A 545 -5.17 20.04 -7.10
N ILE A 546 -5.14 19.00 -6.25
CA ILE A 546 -5.79 17.71 -6.53
C ILE A 546 -7.27 17.88 -6.87
N ALA A 547 -8.00 18.71 -6.13
CA ALA A 547 -9.42 18.96 -6.43
C ALA A 547 -9.63 19.70 -7.76
N ALA A 548 -8.77 20.66 -8.11
CA ALA A 548 -8.80 21.32 -9.41
C ALA A 548 -8.53 20.33 -10.55
N LEU A 549 -7.51 19.47 -10.42
CA LEU A 549 -7.19 18.43 -11.42
C LEU A 549 -8.37 17.49 -11.63
N LYS A 550 -8.98 17.01 -10.54
CA LYS A 550 -10.14 16.11 -10.60
C LYS A 550 -11.34 16.79 -11.27
N GLY A 551 -11.74 17.96 -10.79
CA GLY A 551 -12.85 18.71 -11.37
C GLY A 551 -12.60 19.02 -12.86
N TYR A 552 -11.40 19.46 -13.20
CA TYR A 552 -11.04 19.71 -14.59
C TYR A 552 -11.13 18.45 -15.46
N GLN A 553 -10.55 17.33 -15.03
CA GLN A 553 -10.57 16.07 -15.79
C GLN A 553 -11.99 15.54 -15.98
N PHE A 554 -12.83 15.60 -14.94
CA PHE A 554 -14.22 15.11 -15.03
C PHE A 554 -15.08 15.97 -15.95
N ALA A 555 -14.87 17.29 -15.98
CA ALA A 555 -15.65 18.18 -16.84
C ALA A 555 -15.18 18.16 -18.31
N SER A 556 -13.87 18.12 -18.54
CA SER A 556 -13.31 18.20 -19.90
C SER A 556 -13.22 16.85 -20.60
N GLY A 557 -12.96 15.78 -19.84
CA GLY A 557 -12.54 14.50 -20.37
C GLY A 557 -11.27 14.59 -21.23
N GLY A 558 -10.41 15.59 -20.98
CA GLY A 558 -9.29 15.94 -21.86
C GLY A 558 -8.33 14.80 -22.16
N ARG A 559 -7.71 14.88 -23.33
CA ARG A 559 -6.79 13.87 -23.88
C ARG A 559 -5.39 13.92 -23.24
N PRO A 560 -4.63 12.81 -23.24
CA PRO A 560 -3.24 12.85 -22.80
C PRO A 560 -2.39 13.81 -23.65
N ILE A 561 -1.48 14.51 -22.98
CA ILE A 561 -0.43 15.34 -23.58
C ILE A 561 0.90 14.66 -23.22
N THR A 562 1.17 13.55 -23.91
CA THR A 562 2.26 12.62 -23.61
C THR A 562 3.27 12.58 -24.77
N ILE A 563 4.30 11.76 -24.61
CA ILE A 563 5.31 11.50 -25.63
C ILE A 563 4.64 10.96 -26.89
N ILE A 564 4.82 11.69 -27.99
CA ILE A 564 4.24 11.33 -29.27
C ILE A 564 5.05 10.20 -29.91
N ARG A 565 4.38 9.28 -30.61
CA ARG A 565 5.05 8.22 -31.37
C ARG A 565 5.83 8.81 -32.54
N GLN A 566 7.01 8.24 -32.82
CA GLN A 566 7.88 8.66 -33.90
C GLN A 566 7.11 8.86 -35.23
N GLY A 567 7.24 10.04 -35.83
CA GLY A 567 6.62 10.40 -37.11
C GLY A 567 5.24 11.06 -37.01
N GLN A 568 4.69 11.24 -35.81
CA GLN A 568 3.45 12.01 -35.58
C GLN A 568 3.78 13.48 -35.23
N PRO A 569 2.95 14.45 -35.64
CA PRO A 569 3.19 15.86 -35.36
C PRO A 569 2.98 16.21 -33.88
N GLU A 570 3.66 17.25 -33.42
CA GLU A 570 3.44 17.84 -32.09
C GLU A 570 1.96 18.26 -31.91
N LEU A 571 1.40 18.07 -30.72
CA LEU A 571 0.05 18.53 -30.41
C LEU A 571 0.06 20.06 -30.25
N PRO A 572 -0.98 20.79 -30.71
CA PRO A 572 -1.08 22.23 -30.51
C PRO A 572 -0.92 22.66 -29.04
N GLU A 573 -1.43 21.84 -28.11
CA GLU A 573 -1.28 22.05 -26.67
C GLU A 573 0.19 22.06 -26.22
N GLN A 574 1.06 21.23 -26.79
CA GLN A 574 2.48 21.18 -26.44
C GLN A 574 3.21 22.42 -26.95
N THR A 575 2.94 22.84 -28.19
CA THR A 575 3.49 24.08 -28.74
C THR A 575 3.05 25.28 -27.90
N PHE A 576 1.76 25.38 -27.53
CA PHE A 576 1.27 26.42 -26.63
C PHE A 576 1.99 26.40 -25.28
N LEU A 577 2.10 25.22 -24.64
CA LEU A 577 2.74 25.07 -23.33
C LEU A 577 4.20 25.55 -23.35
N ARG A 578 4.96 25.25 -24.41
CA ARG A 578 6.35 25.71 -24.57
C ARG A 578 6.44 27.22 -24.71
N GLU A 579 5.60 27.81 -25.55
CA GLU A 579 5.60 29.25 -25.77
C GLU A 579 5.16 30.01 -24.51
N TRP A 580 4.11 29.53 -23.83
CA TRP A 580 3.68 30.11 -22.55
C TRP A 580 4.73 29.91 -21.45
N ALA A 581 5.41 28.78 -21.38
CA ALA A 581 6.47 28.56 -20.38
C ALA A 581 7.67 29.50 -20.56
N LYS A 582 8.03 29.82 -21.81
CA LYS A 582 9.04 30.85 -22.09
C LYS A 582 8.56 32.23 -21.66
N HIS A 583 7.32 32.60 -21.94
CA HIS A 583 6.82 33.93 -21.62
C HIS A 583 5.42 33.82 -21.02
N PRO A 584 5.30 33.53 -19.71
CA PRO A 584 4.00 33.37 -19.07
C PRO A 584 3.19 34.64 -19.21
N GLN A 585 2.00 34.51 -19.78
CA GLN A 585 1.07 35.63 -19.96
C GLN A 585 -0.08 35.52 -18.97
N ALA A 586 -0.48 36.67 -18.41
CA ALA A 586 -1.61 36.75 -17.51
C ALA A 586 -2.93 36.47 -18.25
N LEU A 587 -3.81 35.72 -17.60
CA LEU A 587 -5.15 35.40 -18.05
C LEU A 587 -6.14 36.52 -17.70
N SER A 588 -7.19 36.65 -18.50
CA SER A 588 -8.33 37.51 -18.17
C SER A 588 -9.16 36.93 -17.02
N GLU A 589 -9.93 37.78 -16.33
CA GLU A 589 -10.84 37.31 -15.27
C GLU A 589 -11.87 36.31 -15.80
N ALA A 590 -12.39 36.52 -17.00
CA ALA A 590 -13.35 35.63 -17.65
C ALA A 590 -12.77 34.24 -17.93
N GLU A 591 -11.48 34.15 -18.27
CA GLU A 591 -10.80 32.86 -18.47
C GLU A 591 -10.63 32.08 -17.17
N ILE A 592 -10.28 32.77 -16.07
CA ILE A 592 -10.16 32.15 -14.75
C ILE A 592 -11.53 31.70 -14.25
N GLU A 593 -12.56 32.53 -14.40
CA GLU A 593 -13.94 32.19 -14.00
C GLU A 593 -14.46 30.99 -14.78
N HIS A 594 -14.22 30.94 -16.09
CA HIS A 594 -14.60 29.79 -16.90
C HIS A 594 -13.90 28.49 -16.49
N PHE A 595 -12.62 28.55 -16.11
CA PHE A 595 -11.92 27.39 -15.56
C PHE A 595 -12.55 26.94 -14.24
N ILE A 596 -12.89 27.87 -13.35
CA ILE A 596 -13.56 27.56 -12.07
C ILE A 596 -14.94 26.94 -12.28
N GLU A 597 -15.73 27.43 -13.23
CA GLU A 597 -17.01 26.83 -13.62
C GLU A 597 -16.84 25.38 -14.08
N LYS A 598 -15.80 25.09 -14.90
CA LYS A 598 -15.47 23.72 -15.31
C LYS A 598 -15.11 22.86 -14.10
N VAL A 599 -14.25 23.34 -13.21
CA VAL A 599 -13.87 22.59 -12.00
C VAL A 599 -15.11 22.30 -11.15
N GLU A 600 -16.01 23.27 -10.96
CA GLU A 600 -17.28 23.07 -10.26
C GLU A 600 -18.15 22.00 -10.92
N GLN A 601 -18.31 22.06 -12.24
CA GLN A 601 -19.08 21.07 -13.01
C GLN A 601 -18.50 19.66 -12.85
N GLY A 602 -17.18 19.52 -12.91
CA GLY A 602 -16.54 18.22 -12.74
C GLY A 602 -16.62 17.67 -11.33
N ILE A 603 -16.51 18.52 -10.30
CA ILE A 603 -16.76 18.09 -8.91
C ILE A 603 -18.21 17.61 -8.76
N LYS A 604 -19.19 18.32 -9.34
CA LYS A 604 -20.59 17.87 -9.36
C LYS A 604 -20.74 16.52 -10.04
N LEU A 605 -20.07 16.31 -11.17
CA LEU A 605 -20.06 15.03 -11.90
C LEU A 605 -19.43 13.89 -11.09
N GLU A 606 -18.26 14.13 -10.49
CA GLU A 606 -17.56 13.14 -9.66
C GLU A 606 -18.47 12.62 -8.53
N PHE A 607 -19.15 13.55 -7.83
CA PHE A 607 -20.03 13.23 -6.71
C PHE A 607 -21.44 12.80 -7.13
N ASN A 608 -21.75 12.78 -8.44
CA ASN A 608 -23.11 12.60 -8.95
C ASN A 608 -24.13 13.51 -8.23
N SER A 609 -23.78 14.79 -8.06
CA SER A 609 -24.56 15.77 -7.30
C SER A 609 -24.93 16.98 -8.17
N VAL A 610 -26.10 17.57 -7.92
CA VAL A 610 -26.55 18.80 -8.58
C VAL A 610 -25.92 20.05 -7.96
N SER A 611 -25.47 19.98 -6.70
CA SER A 611 -24.93 21.13 -5.97
C SER A 611 -23.69 20.79 -5.15
N LEU A 612 -22.82 21.78 -4.95
CA LEU A 612 -21.67 21.64 -4.07
C LEU A 612 -22.07 21.79 -2.60
N ASP A 613 -21.51 20.93 -1.75
CA ASP A 613 -21.58 21.09 -0.30
C ASP A 613 -20.72 22.28 0.19
N LYS A 614 -20.80 22.61 1.48
CA LYS A 614 -20.06 23.74 2.07
C LYS A 614 -18.53 23.58 1.93
N ARG A 615 -18.02 22.36 1.99
CA ARG A 615 -16.58 22.07 1.94
C ARG A 615 -16.05 22.30 0.52
N ASN A 616 -16.73 21.75 -0.48
CA ASN A 616 -16.38 21.86 -1.88
C ASN A 616 -16.51 23.30 -2.38
N ARG A 617 -17.50 24.07 -1.90
CA ARG A 617 -17.57 25.52 -2.18
C ARG A 617 -16.35 26.26 -1.65
N LYS A 618 -16.02 26.06 -0.37
CA LYS A 618 -14.83 26.68 0.23
C LYS A 618 -13.54 26.30 -0.51
N LEU A 619 -13.44 25.05 -0.97
CA LEU A 619 -12.31 24.58 -1.76
C LEU A 619 -12.24 25.30 -3.12
N LEU A 620 -13.37 25.48 -3.80
CA LEU A 620 -13.46 26.20 -5.06
C LEU A 620 -13.07 27.68 -4.89
N ASP A 621 -13.55 28.34 -3.83
CA ASP A 621 -13.18 29.71 -3.48
C ASP A 621 -11.66 29.84 -3.26
N ASN A 622 -11.05 28.85 -2.58
CA ASN A 622 -9.61 28.80 -2.36
C ASN A 622 -8.82 28.63 -3.68
N ILE A 623 -9.32 27.82 -4.61
CA ILE A 623 -8.71 27.63 -5.94
C ILE A 623 -8.78 28.95 -6.71
N LEU A 624 -9.95 29.60 -6.77
CA LEU A 624 -10.15 30.90 -7.43
C LEU A 624 -9.22 31.97 -6.85
N SER A 625 -9.13 32.07 -5.52
CA SER A 625 -8.24 33.01 -4.86
C SER A 625 -6.77 32.75 -5.21
N THR A 626 -6.35 31.49 -5.25
CA THR A 626 -4.96 31.11 -5.62
C THR A 626 -4.67 31.48 -7.07
N LEU A 627 -5.59 31.19 -7.99
CA LEU A 627 -5.46 31.55 -9.40
C LEU A 627 -5.32 33.06 -9.58
N LYS A 628 -6.20 33.86 -8.93
CA LYS A 628 -6.13 35.32 -9.00
C LYS A 628 -4.80 35.86 -8.48
N GLU A 629 -4.31 35.35 -7.34
CA GLU A 629 -3.02 35.74 -6.76
C GLU A 629 -1.85 35.41 -7.71
N ARG A 630 -1.79 34.18 -8.22
CA ARG A 630 -0.72 33.73 -9.12
C ARG A 630 -0.76 34.44 -10.47
N ASN A 631 -1.96 34.71 -10.99
CA ASN A 631 -2.14 35.47 -12.22
C ASN A 631 -1.68 36.93 -12.08
N GLN A 632 -1.93 37.56 -10.92
CA GLN A 632 -1.38 38.88 -10.61
C GLN A 632 0.14 38.89 -10.50
N TYR A 633 0.74 37.79 -10.03
CA TYR A 633 2.20 37.64 -10.03
C TYR A 633 2.74 37.57 -11.47
N VAL A 634 2.10 36.78 -12.34
CA VAL A 634 2.45 36.73 -13.77
C VAL A 634 2.28 38.09 -14.45
N ALA A 635 1.25 38.87 -14.11
CA ALA A 635 1.03 40.20 -14.69
C ALA A 635 2.09 41.25 -14.29
N LYS A 636 2.89 40.97 -13.25
CA LYS A 636 3.92 41.88 -12.72
C LYS A 636 5.34 41.53 -13.16
N GLY A 637 5.58 40.26 -13.49
CA GLY A 637 6.83 39.78 -14.11
C GLY A 637 6.79 40.01 -15.61
#